data_AF-A0A0N4VLE0-F1
#
_entry.id   AF-A0A0N4VLE0-F1
#
_cell.length_a   1.000
_cell.length_b   1.000
_cell.length_c   1.000
_cell.angle_alpha   90.00
_cell.angle_beta   90.00
_cell.angle_gamma   90.00
#
_symmetry.space_group_name_H-M   'P 1'
#
loop_
_entity.id
_entity.type
_entity.pdbx_description
1 polymer ?
#
loop_
_entity_poly.entity_id
_entity_poly.type
_entity_poly.pdbx_seq_one_letter_code
_entity_poly.pdbx_strand_id
1 'polypeptide(L)'
;MNPHRDQMRRTENSLEMWVLEAKGIPVKRRYYCEICLNKTLAGRTSAKPRADICFWGEHFNFGPTPNLDDVCINLYREADPKKKKDRSTLIGYVQIKVDQITARHPVER
;
A
#
# COMPACT_ATOMS: atom_id res chain seq x y z
N MET A 1 40.38 -17.79 11.83
CA MET A 1 39.12 -17.50 11.13
C MET A 1 38.00 -18.10 11.94
N ASN A 2 36.99 -17.32 12.33
CA ASN A 2 35.86 -17.84 13.13
C ASN A 2 34.73 -18.28 12.18
N PRO A 3 34.49 -19.60 12.00
CA PRO A 3 33.50 -20.12 11.05
C PRO A 3 32.04 -19.79 11.43
N HIS A 4 31.79 -19.30 12.65
CA HIS A 4 30.47 -18.84 13.08
C HIS A 4 30.20 -17.36 12.76
N ARG A 5 31.18 -16.61 12.23
CA ARG A 5 31.01 -15.17 11.97
C ARG A 5 30.16 -14.87 10.73
N ASP A 6 30.00 -15.86 9.84
CA ASP A 6 29.27 -15.75 8.58
C ASP A 6 27.93 -16.49 8.58
N GLN A 7 27.47 -16.96 9.75
CA GLN A 7 26.16 -17.61 9.91
C GLN A 7 24.99 -16.60 9.98
N MET A 8 25.15 -15.40 9.40
CA MET A 8 24.01 -14.52 9.15
C MET A 8 23.26 -15.05 7.93
N ARG A 9 22.23 -15.86 8.17
CA ARG A 9 21.23 -16.13 7.13
C ARG A 9 20.65 -14.80 6.68
N ARG A 10 21.00 -14.38 5.47
CA ARG A 10 20.40 -13.20 4.83
C ARG A 10 19.02 -13.62 4.34
N THR A 11 17.99 -13.30 5.11
CA THR A 11 16.61 -13.51 4.68
C THR A 11 16.24 -12.42 3.67
N GLU A 12 15.95 -12.82 2.43
CA GLU A 12 15.41 -11.91 1.42
C GLU A 12 13.89 -12.02 1.41
N ASN A 13 13.21 -10.98 1.87
CA ASN A 13 11.75 -10.91 1.81
C ASN A 13 11.33 -10.07 0.60
N SER A 14 10.24 -10.48 -0.05
CA SER A 14 9.51 -9.67 -1.04
C SER A 14 8.06 -9.52 -0.61
N LEU A 15 7.43 -8.44 -1.07
CA LEU A 15 6.01 -8.18 -0.91
C LEU A 15 5.41 -7.91 -2.28
N GLU A 16 4.44 -8.74 -2.67
CA GLU A 16 3.59 -8.51 -3.83
C GLU A 16 2.19 -8.15 -3.36
N MET A 17 1.58 -7.13 -3.98
CA MET A 17 0.24 -6.70 -3.61
C MET A 17 -0.53 -6.11 -4.78
N TRP A 18 -1.85 -6.26 -4.71
CA TRP A 18 -2.80 -5.64 -5.62
C TRP A 18 -3.66 -4.63 -4.87
N VAL A 19 -3.78 -3.42 -5.41
CA VAL A 19 -4.76 -2.42 -4.97
C VAL A 19 -5.93 -2.45 -5.94
N LEU A 20 -7.02 -3.09 -5.54
CA LEU A 20 -8.17 -3.35 -6.40
C LEU A 20 -9.12 -2.15 -6.49
N GLU A 21 -9.88 -1.89 -5.43
CA GLU A 21 -10.92 -0.86 -5.43
C GLU A 21 -11.17 -0.25 -4.05
N ALA A 22 -11.83 0.92 -4.04
CA ALA A 22 -12.34 1.54 -2.84
C ALA A 22 -13.87 1.70 -2.92
N LYS A 23 -14.54 1.27 -1.85
CA LYS A 23 -15.99 1.33 -1.67
C LYS A 23 -16.35 2.28 -0.52
N GLY A 24 -17.59 2.76 -0.50
CA GLY A 24 -18.09 3.62 0.57
C GLY A 24 -17.49 5.03 0.63
N ILE A 25 -16.85 5.50 -0.45
CA ILE A 25 -16.22 6.82 -0.51
C ILE A 25 -17.04 7.84 -1.32
N PRO A 26 -16.88 9.15 -1.07
CA PRO A 26 -17.66 10.17 -1.77
C PRO A 26 -17.52 10.14 -3.30
N VAL A 27 -18.64 10.25 -4.02
CA VAL A 27 -18.70 10.25 -5.49
C VAL A 27 -18.17 11.56 -6.11
N LYS A 28 -17.91 11.53 -7.42
CA LYS A 28 -17.50 12.71 -8.23
C LYS A 28 -16.18 13.36 -7.78
N ARG A 29 -15.32 12.59 -7.12
CA ARG A 29 -13.95 12.97 -6.74
C ARG A 29 -12.96 11.99 -7.34
N ARG A 30 -11.69 12.39 -7.44
CA ARG A 30 -10.60 11.49 -7.84
C ARG A 30 -9.84 11.04 -6.61
N TYR A 31 -9.40 9.79 -6.61
CA TYR A 31 -8.73 9.16 -5.48
C TYR A 31 -7.49 8.41 -5.93
N TYR A 32 -6.50 8.37 -5.05
CA TYR A 32 -5.32 7.53 -5.21
C TYR A 32 -4.94 6.95 -3.84
N CYS A 33 -4.22 5.83 -3.86
CA CYS A 33 -3.66 5.23 -2.67
C CYS A 33 -2.15 5.49 -2.59
N GLU A 34 -1.65 5.84 -1.42
CA GLU A 34 -0.23 5.73 -1.08
C GLU A 34 0.02 4.41 -0.36
N ILE A 35 1.08 3.71 -0.73
CA ILE A 35 1.52 2.48 -0.08
C ILE A 35 2.77 2.82 0.72
N CYS A 36 2.68 2.66 2.02
CA CYS A 36 3.77 2.90 2.95
C CYS A 36 4.25 1.58 3.57
N LEU A 37 5.55 1.32 3.50
CA LEU A 37 6.24 0.21 4.16
C LEU A 37 6.98 0.78 5.38
N ASN A 38 6.64 0.32 6.59
CA ASN A 38 7.16 0.89 7.85
C ASN A 38 7.10 2.43 7.87
N LYS A 39 5.96 2.99 7.49
CA LYS A 39 5.70 4.45 7.38
C LYS A 39 6.46 5.19 6.27
N THR A 40 7.28 4.51 5.47
CA THR A 40 7.97 5.10 4.32
C THR A 40 7.15 4.91 3.05
N LEU A 41 6.87 5.98 2.31
CA LEU A 41 6.18 5.91 1.02
C LEU A 41 6.99 5.07 0.03
N ALA A 42 6.45 3.93 -0.39
CA ALA A 42 7.08 2.99 -1.31
C ALA A 42 6.43 3.03 -2.70
N GLY A 43 5.15 3.38 -2.78
CA GLY A 43 4.43 3.42 -4.05
C GLY A 43 3.15 4.24 -3.98
N ARG A 44 2.59 4.55 -5.14
CA ARG A 44 1.32 5.26 -5.27
C ARG A 44 0.56 4.69 -6.47
N THR A 45 -0.75 4.55 -6.34
CA THR A 45 -1.59 4.21 -7.49
C THR A 45 -1.79 5.41 -8.42
N SER A 46 -2.30 5.16 -9.62
CA SER A 46 -2.88 6.23 -10.44
C SER A 46 -4.08 6.86 -9.73
N ALA A 47 -4.39 8.12 -10.04
CA ALA A 47 -5.63 8.74 -9.59
C ALA A 47 -6.81 8.28 -10.45
N LYS A 48 -7.90 7.81 -9.82
CA LYS A 48 -9.11 7.35 -10.51
C LYS A 48 -10.34 8.10 -10.02
N PRO A 49 -11.27 8.50 -10.91
CA PRO A 49 -12.53 9.10 -10.49
C PRO A 49 -13.43 8.05 -9.84
N ARG A 50 -14.09 8.41 -8.73
CA ARG A 50 -15.25 7.68 -8.22
C ARG A 50 -16.47 8.08 -9.06
N ALA A 51 -16.65 7.39 -10.19
CA ALA A 51 -17.90 7.40 -10.96
C ALA A 51 -18.88 6.42 -10.31
N ASP A 52 -19.19 5.28 -10.92
CA ASP A 52 -19.93 4.17 -10.29
C ASP A 52 -19.04 3.26 -9.43
N ILE A 53 -17.78 3.10 -9.81
CA ILE A 53 -16.77 2.34 -9.08
C ILE A 53 -15.46 3.14 -9.07
N CYS A 54 -14.66 3.02 -8.02
CA CYS A 54 -13.28 3.50 -7.99
C CYS A 54 -12.35 2.28 -7.98
N PHE A 55 -11.96 1.82 -9.18
CA PHE A 55 -11.16 0.63 -9.40
C PHE A 55 -9.78 1.02 -9.99
N TRP A 56 -8.72 0.58 -9.34
CA TRP A 56 -7.32 0.71 -9.78
C TRP A 56 -6.85 -0.56 -10.47
N GLY A 57 -6.99 -1.72 -9.82
CA GLY A 57 -6.45 -2.99 -10.32
C GLY A 57 -4.93 -2.93 -10.53
N GLU A 58 -4.22 -2.19 -9.67
CA GLU A 58 -2.79 -1.92 -9.84
C GLU A 58 -1.96 -2.88 -9.00
N HIS A 59 -0.91 -3.43 -9.60
CA HIS A 59 0.02 -4.38 -8.99
C HIS A 59 1.32 -3.69 -8.56
N PHE A 60 1.82 -4.06 -7.38
CA PHE A 60 3.09 -3.59 -6.83
C PHE A 60 3.93 -4.78 -6.38
N ASN A 61 5.22 -4.74 -6.73
CA ASN A 61 6.22 -5.69 -6.27
C ASN A 61 7.34 -4.92 -5.57
N PHE A 62 7.52 -5.19 -4.28
CA PHE A 62 8.57 -4.61 -3.46
C PHE A 62 9.55 -5.70 -3.04
N GLY A 63 10.78 -5.63 -3.53
CA GLY A 63 11.83 -6.56 -3.14
C GLY A 63 13.23 -6.09 -3.56
N PRO A 64 14.28 -6.41 -2.77
CA PRO A 64 14.25 -7.05 -1.45
C PRO A 64 13.89 -6.06 -0.32
N THR A 65 13.10 -6.50 0.67
CA THR A 65 12.66 -5.69 1.81
C THR A 65 13.24 -6.21 3.14
N PRO A 66 14.23 -5.52 3.74
CA PRO A 66 14.71 -5.91 5.06
C PRO A 66 13.70 -5.48 6.15
N ASN A 67 13.26 -6.45 6.97
CA ASN A 67 12.42 -6.28 8.18
C ASN A 67 11.20 -5.36 8.01
N LEU A 68 10.12 -5.91 7.45
CA LEU A 68 8.84 -5.23 7.34
C LEU A 68 7.96 -5.56 8.55
N ASP A 69 7.49 -4.54 9.27
CA ASP A 69 6.59 -4.68 10.43
C ASP A 69 5.15 -4.35 10.06
N ASP A 70 4.95 -3.32 9.23
CA ASP A 70 3.62 -2.95 8.72
C ASP A 70 3.62 -2.44 7.28
N VAL A 71 2.50 -2.74 6.61
CA VAL A 71 2.08 -2.16 5.35
C VAL A 71 0.88 -1.27 5.62
N CYS A 72 0.96 0.00 5.24
CA CYS A 72 -0.15 0.94 5.36
C CYS A 72 -0.57 1.44 3.97
N ILE A 73 -1.85 1.28 3.64
CA ILE A 73 -2.45 1.84 2.42
C ILE A 73 -3.27 3.06 2.83
N ASN A 74 -2.81 4.25 2.47
CA ASN A 74 -3.51 5.51 2.73
C ASN A 74 -4.33 5.92 1.52
N LEU A 75 -5.64 6.10 1.67
CA LEU A 75 -6.52 6.57 0.62
C LEU A 75 -6.64 8.10 0.66
N TYR A 76 -6.27 8.76 -0.43
CA TYR A 76 -6.39 10.21 -0.58
C TYR A 76 -7.46 10.58 -1.60
N ARG A 77 -8.19 11.65 -1.30
CA ARG A 77 -8.89 12.45 -2.31
C ARG A 77 -7.87 13.38 -2.95
N GLU A 78 -7.75 13.32 -4.27
CA GLU A 78 -6.92 14.22 -5.07
C GLU A 78 -7.48 15.65 -5.01
N ALA A 79 -6.57 16.64 -4.94
CA ALA A 79 -6.93 18.05 -5.01
C ALA A 79 -7.58 18.39 -6.36
N ASP A 80 -8.57 19.28 -6.35
CA ASP A 80 -9.11 19.84 -7.59
C ASP A 80 -8.11 20.85 -8.20
N PRO A 81 -7.50 20.56 -9.37
CA PRO A 81 -6.51 21.46 -9.97
C PRO A 81 -7.10 22.81 -10.37
N LYS A 82 -8.43 22.93 -10.48
CA LYS A 82 -9.12 24.21 -10.76
C LYS A 82 -9.21 25.11 -9.53
N LYS A 83 -8.99 24.58 -8.32
CA LYS A 83 -9.12 25.31 -7.06
C LYS A 83 -7.74 25.53 -6.43
N LYS A 84 -7.19 26.75 -6.56
CA LYS A 84 -5.84 27.12 -6.07
C LYS A 84 -5.54 26.78 -4.59
N LYS A 85 -6.55 26.67 -3.72
CA LYS A 85 -6.37 26.37 -2.29
C LYS A 85 -6.75 24.93 -1.92
N ASP A 86 -7.22 24.11 -2.86
CA ASP A 86 -7.57 22.72 -2.57
C ASP A 86 -6.31 21.87 -2.47
N ARG A 87 -6.30 20.94 -1.52
CA ARG A 87 -5.17 20.05 -1.24
C ARG A 87 -5.66 18.62 -1.21
N SER A 88 -4.77 17.69 -1.54
CA SER A 88 -5.07 16.28 -1.36
C SER A 88 -5.38 16.03 0.12
N THR A 89 -6.44 15.29 0.38
CA THR A 89 -6.97 15.06 1.73
C THR A 89 -6.96 13.58 2.03
N LEU A 90 -6.38 13.18 3.16
CA LEU A 90 -6.47 11.80 3.64
C LEU A 90 -7.92 11.48 4.00
N ILE A 91 -8.45 10.41 3.43
CA ILE A 91 -9.82 9.95 3.66
C ILE A 91 -9.85 8.83 4.69
N GLY A 92 -8.84 7.97 4.67
CA GLY A 92 -8.69 6.87 5.59
C GLY A 92 -7.49 6.02 5.21
N TYR A 93 -7.25 4.97 5.98
CA TYR A 93 -6.15 4.06 5.75
C TYR A 93 -6.50 2.65 6.21
N VAL A 94 -5.76 1.68 5.67
CA VAL A 94 -5.73 0.31 6.18
C VAL A 94 -4.29 0.01 6.58
N GLN A 95 -4.09 -0.49 7.79
CA GLN A 95 -2.78 -0.91 8.27
C GLN A 95 -2.80 -2.42 8.51
N ILE A 96 -1.89 -3.13 7.85
CA ILE A 96 -1.74 -4.58 7.95
C ILE A 96 -0.39 -4.84 8.60
N LYS A 97 -0.42 -5.50 9.76
CA LYS A 97 0.81 -5.95 10.44
C LYS A 97 1.31 -7.22 9.77
N VAL A 98 2.62 -7.32 9.54
CA VAL A 98 3.20 -8.44 8.78
C VAL A 98 3.00 -9.78 9.50
N ASP A 99 2.95 -9.79 10.83
CA ASP A 99 2.61 -10.96 11.65
C ASP A 99 1.21 -11.54 11.35
N GLN A 100 0.27 -10.72 10.89
CA GLN A 100 -1.07 -11.15 10.48
C GLN A 100 -1.08 -11.90 9.14
N ILE A 101 -0.05 -11.68 8.31
CA ILE A 101 0.07 -12.20 6.95
C ILE A 101 1.00 -13.42 6.93
N THR A 102 2.10 -13.40 7.69
CA THR A 102 3.06 -14.50 7.76
C THR A 102 2.51 -15.75 8.44
N ALA A 103 1.44 -15.62 9.24
CA ALA A 103 0.80 -16.73 9.96
C ALA A 103 -0.31 -17.45 9.17
N ARG A 104 -0.64 -17.01 7.95
CA ARG A 104 -1.79 -17.54 7.20
C ARG A 104 -1.35 -18.19 5.90
N HIS A 105 -1.60 -19.50 5.78
CA HIS A 105 -1.74 -20.12 4.46
C HIS A 105 -2.88 -19.41 3.72
N PRO A 106 -2.80 -19.20 2.39
CA PRO A 106 -3.88 -18.57 1.65
C PRO A 106 -5.18 -19.37 1.86
N VAL A 107 -6.19 -18.73 2.44
CA VAL A 107 -7.54 -19.29 2.52
C VAL A 107 -8.36 -18.57 1.46
N GLU A 108 -8.58 -19.23 0.33
CA GLU A 108 -9.60 -18.82 -0.62
C GLU A 108 -10.95 -18.80 0.09
N ARG A 109 -11.71 -17.71 -0.07
CA ARG A 109 -13.11 -17.61 0.35
C ARG A 109 -13.99 -17.43 -0.87
#